data_AF-A0AAP0RF35-F1
#
_entry.id   AF-A0AAP0RF35-F1
#
_cell.length_a   1.000
_cell.length_b   1.000
_cell.length_c   1.000
_cell.angle_alpha   90.00
_cell.angle_beta   90.00
_cell.angle_gamma   90.00
#
_symmetry.space_group_name_H-M   'P 1'
#
loop_
_entity.id
_entity.type
_entity.pdbx_description
1 polymer ?
#
loop_
_entity_poly.entity_id
_entity_poly.type
_entity_poly.pdbx_seq_one_letter_code
_entity_poly.pdbx_strand_id
1 'polypeptide(L)'
;MAFLRSVATTTTAIAASALPFALTSLSSSSSSSSSSSNTSKTLNPSFLSTPSILTPDRLDLVRSFSHPPSALRMDAPSSDLKPSVQNGAVLPELLTEFMVDMKCDGCVNAVKNKLETVNGVKNVEVDLSNQVVRVLGTSPVKTLTDALEQTGRKARLIGQGVPEDFLISAAVAEFKGPDIFGVVRFAQVNMELARIEASFSGLSPGKHGWSINEFGDLTRGAASTGKVFNPTNQGTAKEPLGDLGTLDADENGEAFFSDVKLMLRVADLIGRSIAVYGTEDKSDPGITAAVIARSAGVGENYKRICTCDGTTIWESSNTDFVTSKV
;
A
#
# COMPACT_ATOMS: atom_id res chain seq x y z
N MET A 1 57.76 39.88 -11.85
CA MET A 1 58.90 38.94 -11.75
C MET A 1 58.42 37.72 -11.00
N ALA A 2 58.87 36.52 -11.36
CA ALA A 2 58.52 35.28 -10.66
C ALA A 2 59.67 34.81 -9.76
N PHE A 3 59.37 34.10 -8.67
CA PHE A 3 60.34 33.33 -7.90
C PHE A 3 59.77 31.97 -7.52
N LEU A 4 60.48 30.91 -7.90
CA LEU A 4 60.13 29.51 -7.66
C LEU A 4 60.80 28.98 -6.39
N ARG A 5 60.02 28.36 -5.50
CA ARG A 5 60.43 27.30 -4.55
C ARG A 5 59.18 26.50 -4.16
N SER A 6 59.22 25.19 -3.87
CA SER A 6 60.06 24.07 -4.33
C SER A 6 59.35 22.81 -3.83
N VAL A 7 59.26 21.73 -4.62
CA VAL A 7 58.57 20.50 -4.18
C VAL A 7 59.50 19.67 -3.27
N ALA A 8 58.93 19.04 -2.23
CA ALA A 8 59.62 18.08 -1.37
C ALA A 8 58.72 16.86 -1.12
N THR A 9 58.93 15.79 -1.90
CA THR A 9 58.20 14.52 -1.76
C THR A 9 58.79 13.71 -0.62
N THR A 10 57.96 13.19 0.30
CA THR A 10 58.38 12.26 1.35
C THR A 10 57.64 10.92 1.21
N THR A 11 58.31 9.96 0.56
CA THR A 11 57.88 8.56 0.56
C THR A 11 58.34 7.87 1.85
N THR A 12 57.42 7.21 2.55
CA THR A 12 57.75 6.22 3.57
C THR A 12 56.94 4.95 3.30
N ALA A 13 57.63 3.81 3.28
CA ALA A 13 57.04 2.50 3.11
C ALA A 13 57.48 1.61 4.28
N ILE A 14 56.54 0.92 4.91
CA ILE A 14 56.83 0.03 6.05
C ILE A 14 56.16 -1.34 5.81
N ALA A 15 57.02 -2.35 5.85
CA ALA A 15 56.83 -3.80 5.99
C ALA A 15 55.39 -4.40 5.92
N ALA A 16 55.24 -5.40 5.05
CA ALA A 16 54.22 -6.43 5.17
C ALA A 16 54.78 -7.68 5.88
N SER A 17 54.07 -8.23 6.86
CA SER A 17 54.42 -9.52 7.49
C SER A 17 53.25 -10.17 8.25
N ALA A 18 52.49 -11.06 7.58
CA ALA A 18 51.68 -12.09 8.24
C ALA A 18 51.21 -13.19 7.26
N LEU A 19 51.75 -14.40 7.45
CA LEU A 19 51.28 -15.70 6.94
C LEU A 19 51.60 -16.72 8.06
N PRO A 20 50.90 -17.87 8.19
CA PRO A 20 50.39 -18.67 7.06
C PRO A 20 49.00 -19.29 7.19
N PHE A 21 48.63 -19.94 6.09
CA PHE A 21 47.62 -20.99 5.92
C PHE A 21 47.39 -21.91 7.14
N ALA A 22 46.12 -22.27 7.34
CA ALA A 22 45.73 -23.57 7.86
C ALA A 22 45.00 -24.33 6.73
N LEU A 23 45.57 -25.46 6.27
CA LEU A 23 44.98 -26.31 5.24
C LEU A 23 44.03 -27.34 5.86
N THR A 24 42.86 -27.54 5.23
CA THR A 24 41.86 -28.52 5.66
C THR A 24 42.05 -29.86 4.95
N SER A 25 42.43 -30.90 5.70
CA SER A 25 42.32 -32.30 5.23
C SER A 25 42.30 -33.30 6.38
N LEU A 26 41.19 -34.02 6.54
CA LEU A 26 41.14 -35.48 6.33
C LEU A 26 39.74 -36.02 6.59
N SER A 27 39.30 -36.93 5.73
CA SER A 27 38.04 -37.65 5.84
C SER A 27 38.23 -38.98 6.57
N SER A 28 37.18 -39.45 7.26
CA SER A 28 37.06 -40.83 7.74
C SER A 28 35.58 -41.20 7.86
N SER A 29 35.24 -42.42 7.46
CA SER A 29 33.87 -42.93 7.40
C SER A 29 33.55 -43.86 8.58
N SER A 30 32.29 -43.98 8.98
CA SER A 30 31.51 -45.24 8.80
C SER A 30 30.16 -45.30 9.56
N SER A 31 29.19 -45.91 8.88
CA SER A 31 28.01 -46.66 9.35
C SER A 31 27.50 -46.58 10.81
N SER A 32 26.25 -46.13 10.95
CA SER A 32 25.11 -46.97 11.42
C SER A 32 23.79 -46.24 11.12
N SER A 33 22.80 -46.74 10.37
CA SER A 33 22.10 -48.04 10.37
C SER A 33 21.21 -48.28 11.60
N SER A 34 20.03 -47.65 11.63
CA SER A 34 18.88 -48.18 12.39
C SER A 34 17.61 -48.09 11.53
N SER A 35 17.07 -49.25 11.19
CA SER A 35 15.81 -49.41 10.48
C SER A 35 14.67 -49.62 11.48
N SER A 36 13.50 -49.07 11.21
CA SER A 36 12.25 -49.49 11.86
C SER A 36 11.12 -49.40 10.84
N SER A 37 10.43 -50.52 10.64
CA SER A 37 9.44 -50.72 9.58
C SER A 37 8.09 -51.13 10.14
N ASN A 38 7.06 -51.05 9.29
CA ASN A 38 5.67 -51.49 9.54
C ASN A 38 4.92 -50.60 10.55
N THR A 39 3.60 -50.41 10.45
CA THR A 39 2.58 -51.28 9.81
C THR A 39 1.61 -50.54 8.90
N SER A 40 1.21 -51.20 7.82
CA SER A 40 0.02 -50.87 7.02
C SER A 40 -1.27 -51.02 7.83
N LYS A 41 -2.27 -50.17 7.56
CA LYS A 41 -3.68 -50.50 7.81
C LYS A 41 -4.60 -49.76 6.84
N THR A 42 -4.91 -50.43 5.73
CA THR A 42 -6.09 -50.13 4.92
C THR A 42 -7.34 -50.49 5.72
N LEU A 43 -8.38 -49.65 5.67
CA LEU A 43 -9.75 -50.05 6.00
C LEU A 43 -10.73 -49.09 5.32
N ASN A 44 -11.38 -49.60 4.28
CA ASN A 44 -12.60 -49.07 3.70
C ASN A 44 -13.62 -50.23 3.75
N PRO A 45 -14.88 -50.00 4.10
CA PRO A 45 -15.89 -50.38 3.12
C PRO A 45 -17.08 -49.41 2.99
N SER A 46 -17.66 -49.44 1.80
CA SER A 46 -18.88 -48.74 1.40
C SER A 46 -20.15 -49.27 2.10
N PHE A 47 -21.18 -48.41 2.21
CA PHE A 47 -22.58 -48.86 2.17
C PHE A 47 -23.45 -47.85 1.40
N LEU A 48 -24.35 -48.36 0.56
CA LEU A 48 -25.41 -47.60 -0.13
C LEU A 48 -26.78 -47.95 0.48
N SER A 49 -27.71 -47.00 0.52
CA SER A 49 -29.15 -47.31 0.54
C SER A 49 -30.07 -46.11 0.20
N THR A 50 -30.66 -46.14 -0.99
CA THR A 50 -32.01 -45.64 -1.35
C THR A 50 -32.87 -46.88 -1.73
N PRO A 51 -34.23 -46.89 -1.88
CA PRO A 51 -35.16 -45.97 -2.57
C PRO A 51 -36.19 -45.36 -1.58
N SER A 52 -37.42 -44.89 -1.84
CA SER A 52 -38.41 -44.88 -2.97
C SER A 52 -39.11 -43.50 -3.01
N ILE A 53 -39.71 -42.98 -4.10
CA ILE A 53 -40.71 -43.46 -5.07
C ILE A 53 -42.14 -43.63 -4.51
N LEU A 54 -43.04 -42.72 -4.91
CA LEU A 54 -44.47 -42.99 -5.17
C LEU A 54 -45.05 -41.86 -6.07
N THR A 55 -45.91 -42.24 -7.02
CA THR A 55 -46.75 -41.37 -7.89
C THR A 55 -48.17 -41.96 -7.89
N PRO A 56 -49.25 -41.22 -8.26
CA PRO A 56 -49.61 -41.10 -9.69
C PRO A 56 -50.43 -39.84 -10.15
N ASP A 57 -50.16 -39.41 -11.39
CA ASP A 57 -51.07 -39.12 -12.53
C ASP A 57 -52.38 -38.26 -12.46
N ARG A 58 -52.44 -37.29 -13.39
CA ARG A 58 -53.55 -36.92 -14.34
C ARG A 58 -54.78 -36.00 -14.03
N LEU A 59 -54.93 -35.01 -14.95
CA LEU A 59 -56.16 -34.38 -15.52
C LEU A 59 -56.99 -33.43 -14.60
N ASP A 60 -57.70 -32.38 -15.08
CA ASP A 60 -57.94 -31.86 -16.45
C ASP A 60 -58.30 -30.34 -16.49
N LEU A 61 -58.60 -29.82 -17.70
CA LEU A 61 -59.56 -28.72 -18.02
C LEU A 61 -59.10 -27.24 -18.15
N VAL A 62 -58.57 -26.90 -19.34
CA VAL A 62 -59.08 -25.85 -20.30
C VAL A 62 -59.63 -24.50 -19.76
N ARG A 63 -59.13 -23.34 -20.27
CA ARG A 63 -59.85 -22.44 -21.24
C ARG A 63 -59.16 -21.11 -21.69
N SER A 64 -58.97 -20.98 -23.01
CA SER A 64 -58.98 -19.75 -23.87
C SER A 64 -57.88 -18.65 -23.76
N PHE A 65 -57.72 -17.93 -24.88
CA PHE A 65 -56.78 -16.83 -25.14
C PHE A 65 -57.36 -15.43 -24.89
N SER A 66 -56.49 -14.47 -24.54
CA SER A 66 -56.59 -13.04 -24.95
C SER A 66 -55.26 -12.29 -24.72
N HIS A 67 -54.77 -11.56 -25.74
CA HIS A 67 -53.86 -10.40 -25.59
C HIS A 67 -54.64 -9.22 -24.95
N PRO A 68 -54.04 -8.15 -24.35
CA PRO A 68 -52.84 -7.41 -24.78
C PRO A 68 -52.01 -6.84 -23.58
N PRO A 69 -51.27 -5.71 -23.64
CA PRO A 69 -50.67 -4.96 -24.76
C PRO A 69 -49.13 -4.81 -24.65
N SER A 70 -48.53 -4.17 -25.67
CA SER A 70 -47.11 -3.77 -25.65
C SER A 70 -46.90 -2.36 -25.08
N ALA A 71 -45.64 -2.11 -24.67
CA ALA A 71 -45.00 -0.81 -24.47
C ALA A 71 -45.41 0.06 -23.26
N LEU A 72 -44.49 0.15 -22.30
CA LEU A 72 -43.82 1.43 -22.01
C LEU A 72 -42.30 1.22 -22.06
N ARG A 73 -41.57 2.16 -22.68
CA ARG A 73 -40.14 2.32 -22.41
C ARG A 73 -40.00 3.17 -21.15
N MET A 74 -39.04 2.81 -20.29
CA MET A 74 -38.45 3.74 -19.34
C MET A 74 -37.05 4.02 -19.83
N ASP A 75 -36.84 5.20 -20.39
CA ASP A 75 -35.50 5.68 -20.73
C ASP A 75 -34.78 6.03 -19.41
N ALA A 76 -33.98 5.10 -18.90
CA ALA A 76 -33.08 5.37 -17.79
C ALA A 76 -32.03 6.39 -18.26
N PRO A 77 -31.77 7.49 -17.52
CA PRO A 77 -30.78 8.48 -17.92
C PRO A 77 -29.38 7.87 -17.83
N SER A 78 -28.81 7.52 -18.98
CA SER A 78 -27.40 7.15 -19.11
C SER A 78 -26.55 8.39 -18.82
N SER A 79 -26.07 8.51 -17.58
CA SER A 79 -25.12 9.54 -17.20
C SER A 79 -23.75 9.24 -17.83
N ASP A 80 -23.52 9.78 -19.02
CA ASP A 80 -22.23 9.70 -19.74
C ASP A 80 -21.12 10.43 -18.96
N LEU A 81 -20.59 9.76 -17.94
CA LEU A 81 -19.41 10.19 -17.18
C LEU A 81 -18.15 10.00 -18.03
N LYS A 82 -17.98 10.88 -19.01
CA LYS A 82 -16.71 11.10 -19.71
C LYS A 82 -15.81 11.95 -18.81
N PRO A 83 -14.70 11.42 -18.27
CA PRO A 83 -13.77 12.22 -17.46
C PRO A 83 -12.95 13.10 -18.41
N SER A 84 -13.31 14.38 -18.50
CA SER A 84 -12.41 15.40 -19.04
C SER A 84 -11.43 15.81 -17.96
N VAL A 85 -10.14 15.52 -18.15
CA VAL A 85 -9.06 15.94 -17.24
C VAL A 85 -9.11 17.45 -17.01
N GLN A 86 -9.33 17.87 -15.77
CA GLN A 86 -9.21 19.25 -15.28
C GLN A 86 -8.73 19.21 -13.82
N ASN A 87 -7.80 20.10 -13.46
CA ASN A 87 -7.26 20.19 -12.11
C ASN A 87 -8.33 20.68 -11.11
N GLY A 88 -8.29 20.16 -9.87
CA GLY A 88 -9.16 20.61 -8.78
C GLY A 88 -10.27 19.62 -8.38
N ALA A 89 -10.07 18.32 -8.59
CA ALA A 89 -10.96 17.30 -8.04
C ALA A 89 -11.00 17.38 -6.51
N VAL A 90 -12.18 17.57 -5.93
CA VAL A 90 -12.38 17.49 -4.48
C VAL A 90 -12.30 16.02 -4.09
N LEU A 91 -11.28 15.67 -3.30
CA LEU A 91 -11.12 14.31 -2.77
C LEU A 91 -12.38 13.90 -2.00
N PRO A 92 -12.81 12.63 -2.08
CA PRO A 92 -13.95 12.15 -1.32
C PRO A 92 -13.68 12.19 0.19
N GLU A 93 -14.76 12.33 0.95
CA GLU A 93 -14.72 12.23 2.40
C GLU A 93 -14.25 10.84 2.83
N LEU A 94 -13.33 10.82 3.80
CA LEU A 94 -12.78 9.62 4.40
C LEU A 94 -12.58 9.84 5.90
N LEU A 95 -12.69 8.78 6.70
CA LEU A 95 -12.27 8.82 8.10
C LEU A 95 -10.77 8.47 8.17
N THR A 96 -9.99 9.36 8.79
CA THR A 96 -8.54 9.24 8.94
C THR A 96 -8.21 9.25 10.44
N GLU A 97 -7.55 8.21 10.93
CA GLU A 97 -7.27 8.00 12.36
C GLU A 97 -5.77 8.10 12.65
N PHE A 98 -5.43 8.98 13.59
CA PHE A 98 -4.08 9.24 14.07
C PHE A 98 -3.95 8.90 15.56
N MET A 99 -2.78 8.41 15.98
CA MET A 99 -2.35 8.42 17.38
C MET A 99 -1.47 9.64 17.60
N VAL A 100 -1.75 10.44 18.64
CA VAL A 100 -1.14 11.77 18.87
C VAL A 100 -0.83 11.95 20.36
N ASP A 101 0.40 12.34 20.71
CA ASP A 101 0.78 12.50 22.12
C ASP A 101 0.03 13.66 22.80
N MET A 102 -0.96 13.30 23.62
CA MET A 102 -1.85 14.21 24.34
C MET A 102 -1.95 13.75 25.81
N LYS A 103 -1.80 14.68 26.76
CA LYS A 103 -1.64 14.37 28.20
C LYS A 103 -2.60 15.14 29.12
N CYS A 104 -3.43 16.03 28.56
CA CYS A 104 -4.49 16.77 29.26
C CYS A 104 -5.46 17.39 28.25
N ASP A 105 -6.58 17.94 28.72
CA ASP A 105 -7.61 18.60 27.89
C ASP A 105 -7.09 19.83 27.14
N GLY A 106 -6.06 20.50 27.68
CA GLY A 106 -5.34 21.55 26.96
C GLY A 106 -4.64 21.04 25.69
N CYS A 107 -4.23 19.77 25.66
CA CYS A 107 -3.71 19.11 24.45
C CYS A 107 -4.83 18.86 23.45
N VAL A 108 -5.98 18.36 23.92
CA VAL A 108 -7.18 18.08 23.12
C VAL A 108 -7.66 19.34 22.41
N ASN A 109 -7.84 20.43 23.16
CA ASN A 109 -8.31 21.70 22.63
C ASN A 109 -7.32 22.30 21.61
N ALA A 110 -6.01 22.21 21.86
CA ALA A 110 -4.99 22.68 20.91
C ALA A 110 -5.01 21.90 19.59
N VAL A 111 -5.17 20.57 19.66
CA VAL A 111 -5.28 19.69 18.49
C VAL A 111 -6.57 19.96 17.72
N LYS A 112 -7.71 20.01 18.41
CA LYS A 112 -9.02 20.21 17.79
C LYS A 112 -9.12 21.56 17.10
N ASN A 113 -8.81 22.65 17.82
CA ASN A 113 -8.84 24.01 17.26
C ASN A 113 -7.91 24.17 16.05
N LYS A 114 -6.78 23.45 16.02
CA LYS A 114 -5.86 23.48 14.87
C LYS A 114 -6.45 22.74 13.66
N LEU A 115 -6.95 21.53 13.85
CA LEU A 115 -7.54 20.72 12.77
C LEU A 115 -8.81 21.32 12.19
N GLU A 116 -9.65 21.96 13.01
CA GLU A 116 -10.87 22.66 12.54
C GLU A 116 -10.57 23.87 11.64
N THR A 117 -9.32 24.37 11.59
CA THR A 117 -8.90 25.39 10.60
C THR A 117 -8.40 24.83 9.27
N VAL A 118 -8.28 23.50 9.13
CA VAL A 118 -7.76 22.86 7.90
C VAL A 118 -8.88 22.73 6.87
N ASN A 119 -8.66 23.26 5.67
CA ASN A 119 -9.63 23.16 4.58
C ASN A 119 -9.91 21.68 4.22
N GLY A 120 -11.19 21.32 4.13
CA GLY A 120 -11.65 19.96 3.89
C GLY A 120 -11.96 19.14 5.15
N VAL A 121 -11.62 19.62 6.35
CA VAL A 121 -12.04 18.97 7.61
C VAL A 121 -13.52 19.26 7.89
N LYS A 122 -14.26 18.20 8.26
CA LYS A 122 -15.71 18.23 8.50
C LYS A 122 -16.09 17.87 9.94
N ASN A 123 -15.36 16.94 10.57
CA ASN A 123 -15.49 16.63 11.99
C ASN A 123 -14.13 16.21 12.57
N VAL A 124 -13.90 16.54 13.84
CA VAL A 124 -12.72 16.16 14.62
C VAL A 124 -13.16 15.58 15.96
N GLU A 125 -12.92 14.28 16.11
CA GLU A 125 -13.12 13.53 17.36
C GLU A 125 -11.77 13.25 18.00
N VAL A 126 -11.70 13.40 19.33
CA VAL A 126 -10.47 13.21 20.09
C VAL A 126 -10.77 12.34 21.31
N ASP A 127 -10.09 11.20 21.40
CA ASP A 127 -10.09 10.32 22.56
C ASP A 127 -8.75 10.48 23.30
N LEU A 128 -8.77 11.24 24.39
CA LEU A 128 -7.60 11.48 25.23
C LEU A 128 -7.12 10.21 25.95
N SER A 129 -8.01 9.25 26.24
CA SER A 129 -7.68 8.01 26.96
C SER A 129 -6.88 7.06 26.06
N ASN A 130 -7.31 6.93 24.80
CA ASN A 130 -6.60 6.14 23.80
C ASN A 130 -5.50 6.94 23.07
N GLN A 131 -5.40 8.25 23.30
CA GLN A 131 -4.50 9.18 22.58
C GLN A 131 -4.76 9.20 21.07
N VAL A 132 -6.03 9.12 20.68
CA VAL A 132 -6.49 8.97 19.29
C VAL A 132 -7.18 10.25 18.81
N VAL A 133 -6.96 10.61 17.56
CA VAL A 133 -7.63 11.70 16.85
C VAL A 133 -8.20 11.14 15.56
N ARG A 134 -9.52 11.26 15.38
CA ARG A 134 -10.21 10.89 14.13
C ARG A 134 -10.66 12.15 13.42
N VAL A 135 -10.34 12.23 12.14
CA VAL A 135 -10.71 13.34 11.27
C VAL A 135 -11.56 12.80 10.13
N LEU A 136 -12.81 13.25 10.06
CA LEU A 136 -13.66 13.06 8.89
C LEU A 136 -13.46 14.27 7.97
N GLY A 137 -13.13 14.03 6.72
CA GLY A 137 -12.96 15.11 5.76
C GLY A 137 -12.35 14.69 4.43
N THR A 138 -12.12 15.69 3.58
CA THR A 138 -11.53 15.54 2.26
C THR A 138 -10.02 15.80 2.25
N SER A 139 -9.48 16.50 3.26
CA SER A 139 -8.07 16.91 3.35
C SER A 139 -7.06 15.76 3.20
N PRO A 140 -5.92 15.93 2.49
CA PRO A 140 -4.86 14.93 2.40
C PRO A 140 -4.23 14.57 3.76
N VAL A 141 -3.75 13.33 3.90
CA VAL A 141 -3.02 12.82 5.07
C VAL A 141 -1.82 13.69 5.38
N LYS A 142 -1.07 14.15 4.36
CA LYS A 142 0.07 15.05 4.59
C LYS A 142 -0.38 16.35 5.26
N THR A 143 -1.42 17.01 4.72
CA THR A 143 -1.95 18.26 5.28
C THR A 143 -2.44 18.10 6.73
N LEU A 144 -3.06 16.96 7.05
CA LEU A 144 -3.49 16.63 8.43
C LEU A 144 -2.30 16.33 9.35
N THR A 145 -1.26 15.66 8.85
CA THR A 145 -0.02 15.37 9.60
C THR A 145 0.74 16.67 9.89
N ASP A 146 0.99 17.48 8.86
CA ASP A 146 1.62 18.80 8.96
C ASP A 146 0.88 19.69 9.98
N ALA A 147 -0.46 19.68 9.96
CA ALA A 147 -1.28 20.45 10.88
C ALA A 147 -1.21 19.94 12.33
N LEU A 148 -1.12 18.62 12.55
CA LEU A 148 -0.93 18.02 13.86
C LEU A 148 0.47 18.31 14.42
N GLU A 149 1.52 18.17 13.62
CA GLU A 149 2.91 18.45 14.02
C GLU A 149 3.11 19.93 14.39
N GLN A 150 2.43 20.85 13.70
CA GLN A 150 2.36 22.27 14.06
C GLN A 150 1.76 22.55 15.46
N THR A 151 1.15 21.58 16.14
CA THR A 151 0.75 21.70 17.56
C THR A 151 1.87 21.35 18.55
N GLY A 152 3.07 21.03 18.05
CA GLY A 152 4.21 20.58 18.86
C GLY A 152 4.10 19.12 19.31
N ARG A 153 3.43 18.26 18.53
CA ARG A 153 3.10 16.88 18.90
C ARG A 153 3.58 15.89 17.85
N LYS A 154 4.13 14.76 18.31
CA LYS A 154 4.27 13.58 17.47
C LYS A 154 2.87 13.07 17.12
N ALA A 155 2.60 12.90 15.83
CA ALA A 155 1.40 12.30 15.29
C ALA A 155 1.77 11.14 14.37
N ARG A 156 1.01 10.05 14.42
CA ARG A 156 1.23 8.86 13.60
C ARG A 156 -0.10 8.40 13.03
N LEU A 157 -0.20 8.29 11.70
CA LEU A 157 -1.36 7.66 11.07
C LEU A 157 -1.44 6.19 11.51
N ILE A 158 -2.61 5.77 12.01
CA ILE A 158 -2.87 4.40 12.45
C ILE A 158 -3.97 3.70 11.65
N GLY A 159 -4.89 4.43 11.02
CA GLY A 159 -5.96 3.86 10.19
C GLY A 159 -6.56 4.82 9.16
N GLN A 160 -7.07 4.28 8.04
CA GLN A 160 -7.83 5.02 7.03
C GLN A 160 -8.97 4.17 6.44
N GLY A 161 -10.11 4.80 6.14
CA GLY A 161 -11.21 4.13 5.43
C GLY A 161 -12.58 4.77 5.63
N VAL A 162 -13.59 4.08 5.11
CA VAL A 162 -14.96 4.16 5.64
C VAL A 162 -15.12 2.98 6.61
N PRO A 163 -15.47 3.19 7.89
CA PRO A 163 -15.69 2.10 8.83
C PRO A 163 -16.83 1.16 8.42
N GLU A 164 -16.77 -0.09 8.86
CA GLU A 164 -17.77 -1.15 8.69
C GLU A 164 -18.06 -1.61 7.24
N ASP A 165 -17.86 -0.77 6.22
CA ASP A 165 -18.13 -1.09 4.81
C ASP A 165 -17.14 -2.08 4.16
N PHE A 166 -15.86 -2.11 4.59
CA PHE A 166 -14.80 -2.85 3.88
C PHE A 166 -13.87 -3.68 4.78
N LEU A 167 -13.72 -4.97 4.48
CA LEU A 167 -12.76 -5.89 5.13
C LEU A 167 -11.28 -5.61 4.79
N ILE A 168 -11.01 -4.73 3.84
CA ILE A 168 -9.69 -4.22 3.47
C ILE A 168 -9.87 -2.76 3.05
N SER A 169 -9.98 -1.84 4.02
CA SER A 169 -10.20 -0.43 3.73
C SER A 169 -8.93 0.30 3.27
N ALA A 170 -7.73 -0.21 3.57
CA ALA A 170 -6.48 0.49 3.29
C ALA A 170 -5.31 -0.41 2.85
N ALA A 171 -4.38 0.16 2.08
CA ALA A 171 -3.11 -0.44 1.71
C ALA A 171 -1.98 0.61 1.66
N VAL A 172 -0.73 0.16 1.73
CA VAL A 172 0.45 1.02 1.70
C VAL A 172 1.61 0.34 0.96
N ALA A 173 2.33 1.12 0.14
CA ALA A 173 3.65 0.74 -0.39
C ALA A 173 4.69 1.74 0.14
N GLU A 174 5.85 1.25 0.56
CA GLU A 174 6.87 2.02 1.28
C GLU A 174 8.24 1.81 0.62
N PHE A 175 8.82 2.91 0.11
CA PHE A 175 10.12 2.96 -0.54
C PHE A 175 11.17 3.41 0.49
N LYS A 176 12.22 2.61 0.68
CA LYS A 176 13.16 2.73 1.82
C LYS A 176 14.59 3.12 1.41
N GLY A 177 14.74 3.81 0.28
CA GLY A 177 16.04 4.15 -0.27
C GLY A 177 16.76 2.96 -0.92
N PRO A 178 18.10 3.02 -1.08
CA PRO A 178 18.98 4.04 -0.50
C PRO A 178 18.78 5.43 -1.09
N ASP A 179 18.40 5.55 -2.36
CA ASP A 179 18.33 6.83 -3.07
C ASP A 179 16.92 7.47 -3.01
N ILE A 180 15.88 6.68 -3.31
CA ILE A 180 14.48 7.14 -3.35
C ILE A 180 13.71 6.64 -2.13
N PHE A 181 13.17 7.59 -1.36
CA PHE A 181 12.26 7.32 -0.25
C PHE A 181 10.84 7.73 -0.62
N GLY A 182 9.84 7.13 0.00
CA GLY A 182 8.46 7.52 -0.25
C GLY A 182 7.42 6.57 0.32
N VAL A 183 6.18 7.05 0.39
CA VAL A 183 5.02 6.29 0.87
C VAL A 183 3.85 6.54 -0.07
N VAL A 184 3.28 5.47 -0.61
CA VAL A 184 2.02 5.49 -1.37
C VAL A 184 0.95 4.83 -0.52
N ARG A 185 -0.16 5.53 -0.29
CA ARG A 185 -1.32 5.09 0.50
C ARG A 185 -2.53 4.92 -0.41
N PHE A 186 -3.28 3.86 -0.16
CA PHE A 186 -4.55 3.57 -0.81
C PHE A 186 -5.64 3.47 0.26
N ALA A 187 -6.78 4.11 0.02
CA ALA A 187 -7.97 3.95 0.84
C ALA A 187 -9.19 3.65 -0.05
N GLN A 188 -9.96 2.62 0.29
CA GLN A 188 -11.22 2.31 -0.38
C GLN A 188 -12.28 3.31 0.07
N VAL A 189 -12.94 3.93 -0.90
CA VAL A 189 -14.03 4.90 -0.68
C VAL A 189 -15.36 4.23 -0.97
N ASN A 190 -15.45 3.52 -2.08
CA ASN A 190 -16.54 2.60 -2.41
C ASN A 190 -16.01 1.48 -3.33
N MET A 191 -16.86 0.53 -3.74
CA MET A 191 -16.49 -0.60 -4.60
C MET A 191 -15.90 -0.23 -5.97
N GLU A 192 -16.06 1.01 -6.41
CA GLU A 192 -15.66 1.53 -7.73
C GLU A 192 -14.64 2.69 -7.61
N LEU A 193 -14.22 3.06 -6.40
CA LEU A 193 -13.37 4.22 -6.16
C LEU A 193 -12.38 3.96 -5.01
N ALA A 194 -11.09 4.11 -5.30
CA ALA A 194 -10.04 4.22 -4.29
C ALA A 194 -9.40 5.61 -4.36
N ARG A 195 -9.08 6.17 -3.19
CA ARG A 195 -8.28 7.38 -3.01
C ARG A 195 -6.80 6.98 -2.92
N ILE A 196 -5.94 7.70 -3.62
CA ILE A 196 -4.50 7.46 -3.71
C ILE A 196 -3.76 8.71 -3.24
N GLU A 197 -2.85 8.54 -2.30
CA GLU A 197 -1.97 9.62 -1.83
C GLU A 197 -0.53 9.15 -1.86
N ALA A 198 0.38 9.94 -2.44
CA ALA A 198 1.79 9.62 -2.46
C ALA A 198 2.66 10.82 -2.06
N SER A 199 3.77 10.51 -1.41
CA SER A 199 4.88 11.44 -1.15
C SER A 199 6.17 10.70 -1.42
N PHE A 200 7.07 11.31 -2.19
CA PHE A 200 8.39 10.81 -2.52
C PHE A 200 9.45 11.88 -2.26
N SER A 201 10.68 11.46 -1.98
CA SER A 201 11.87 12.31 -1.92
C SER A 201 13.09 11.55 -2.47
N GLY A 202 14.05 12.30 -3.02
CA GLY A 202 15.23 11.72 -3.69
C GLY A 202 14.99 11.31 -5.15
N LEU A 203 13.91 11.78 -5.78
CA LEU A 203 13.75 11.71 -7.23
C LEU A 203 14.68 12.72 -7.92
N SER A 204 14.93 12.56 -9.22
CA SER A 204 15.50 13.63 -10.04
C SER A 204 14.44 14.72 -10.29
N PRO A 205 14.81 16.01 -10.35
CA PRO A 205 13.85 17.06 -10.71
C PRO A 205 13.21 16.83 -12.08
N GLY A 206 11.90 17.07 -12.17
CA GLY A 206 11.08 16.87 -13.35
C GLY A 206 10.20 15.63 -13.28
N LYS A 207 9.83 15.11 -14.45
CA LYS A 207 8.68 14.21 -14.59
C LYS A 207 9.01 12.72 -14.54
N HIS A 208 8.29 11.99 -13.70
CA HIS A 208 8.42 10.56 -13.47
C HIS A 208 7.11 9.81 -13.71
N GLY A 209 7.09 8.85 -14.64
CA GLY A 209 5.99 7.91 -14.78
C GLY A 209 5.91 6.99 -13.56
N TRP A 210 4.71 6.53 -13.22
CA TRP A 210 4.50 5.56 -12.14
C TRP A 210 3.25 4.71 -12.36
N SER A 211 3.25 3.48 -11.84
CA SER A 211 2.15 2.53 -12.04
C SER A 211 2.07 1.45 -10.95
N ILE A 212 0.89 0.87 -10.82
CA ILE A 212 0.68 -0.44 -10.17
C ILE A 212 1.04 -1.51 -11.19
N ASN A 213 1.95 -2.42 -10.84
CA ASN A 213 2.38 -3.53 -11.70
C ASN A 213 1.84 -4.88 -11.20
N GLU A 214 1.94 -5.92 -12.02
CA GLU A 214 1.24 -7.19 -11.84
C GLU A 214 1.67 -7.96 -10.57
N PHE A 215 2.96 -7.97 -10.24
CA PHE A 215 3.55 -8.81 -9.19
C PHE A 215 4.35 -7.99 -8.17
N GLY A 216 4.20 -8.31 -6.88
CA GLY A 216 5.08 -7.83 -5.81
C GLY A 216 6.46 -8.50 -5.76
N ASP A 217 6.99 -8.95 -6.90
CA ASP A 217 8.33 -9.55 -6.98
C ASP A 217 9.39 -8.46 -7.16
N LEU A 218 10.20 -8.27 -6.11
CA LEU A 218 11.32 -7.31 -6.07
C LEU A 218 12.70 -7.98 -6.20
N THR A 219 12.79 -9.27 -6.57
CA THR A 219 14.07 -10.00 -6.70
C THR A 219 15.04 -9.37 -7.69
N ARG A 220 14.54 -8.56 -8.65
CA ARG A 220 15.31 -7.73 -9.57
C ARG A 220 14.81 -6.28 -9.58
N GLY A 221 14.36 -5.78 -8.42
CA GLY A 221 13.75 -4.47 -8.28
C GLY A 221 12.48 -4.33 -9.12
N ALA A 222 12.30 -3.18 -9.78
CA ALA A 222 11.14 -2.95 -10.64
C ALA A 222 11.07 -3.93 -11.83
N ALA A 223 12.21 -4.42 -12.33
CA ALA A 223 12.30 -5.32 -13.49
C ALA A 223 11.72 -6.74 -13.27
N SER A 224 11.38 -7.11 -12.04
CA SER A 224 10.65 -8.36 -11.72
C SER A 224 9.15 -8.17 -11.51
N THR A 225 8.64 -6.94 -11.46
CA THR A 225 7.24 -6.64 -11.11
C THR A 225 6.19 -6.98 -12.18
N GLY A 226 6.62 -7.45 -13.35
CA GLY A 226 5.73 -7.79 -14.46
C GLY A 226 5.29 -6.58 -15.28
N LYS A 227 4.07 -6.62 -15.81
CA LYS A 227 3.48 -5.53 -16.61
C LYS A 227 2.67 -4.58 -15.73
N VAL A 228 2.31 -3.41 -16.26
CA VAL A 228 1.29 -2.55 -15.64
C VAL A 228 -0.01 -3.35 -15.44
N PHE A 229 -0.56 -3.27 -14.23
CA PHE A 229 -1.70 -4.06 -13.80
C PHE A 229 -2.95 -3.75 -14.64
N ASN A 230 -3.55 -4.78 -15.24
CA ASN A 230 -4.84 -4.67 -15.92
C ASN A 230 -5.62 -5.99 -15.73
N PRO A 231 -6.51 -6.11 -14.74
CA PRO A 231 -7.10 -7.39 -14.35
C PRO A 231 -8.03 -7.98 -15.42
N THR A 232 -8.70 -7.12 -16.20
CA THR A 232 -9.66 -7.53 -17.22
C THR A 232 -9.74 -6.51 -18.34
N ASN A 233 -9.87 -6.95 -19.60
CA ASN A 233 -10.21 -6.10 -20.74
C ASN A 233 -11.71 -5.67 -20.74
N GLN A 234 -12.29 -5.39 -19.56
CA GLN A 234 -13.69 -4.96 -19.37
C GLN A 234 -13.82 -3.43 -19.30
N GLY A 235 -13.02 -2.72 -20.08
CA GLY A 235 -13.07 -1.27 -20.18
C GLY A 235 -12.73 -0.79 -21.59
N THR A 236 -13.50 0.17 -22.09
CA THR A 236 -13.21 0.93 -23.32
C THR A 236 -12.11 1.98 -23.14
N ALA A 237 -11.39 1.92 -22.01
CA ALA A 237 -10.26 2.78 -21.71
C ALA A 237 -9.03 2.44 -22.58
N LYS A 238 -8.30 3.46 -22.99
CA LYS A 238 -7.09 3.35 -23.82
C LYS A 238 -5.84 2.98 -23.02
N GLU A 239 -5.91 3.08 -21.69
CA GLU A 239 -4.80 2.98 -20.75
C GLU A 239 -5.09 1.88 -19.70
N PRO A 240 -4.06 1.16 -19.20
CA PRO A 240 -4.23 0.14 -18.15
C PRO A 240 -4.82 0.70 -16.85
N LEU A 241 -5.59 -0.12 -16.12
CA LEU A 241 -6.12 0.26 -14.80
C LEU A 241 -5.01 0.66 -13.82
N GLY A 242 -3.85 0.01 -13.87
CA GLY A 242 -2.69 0.28 -13.04
C GLY A 242 -1.85 1.48 -13.44
N ASP A 243 -2.11 2.15 -14.57
CA ASP A 243 -1.36 3.37 -14.91
C ASP A 243 -1.82 4.53 -13.99
N LEU A 244 -0.88 5.17 -13.28
CA LEU A 244 -1.15 6.28 -12.36
C LEU A 244 -0.75 7.64 -12.96
N GLY A 245 -0.42 7.68 -14.25
CA GLY A 245 0.00 8.88 -14.97
C GLY A 245 1.46 9.23 -14.72
N THR A 246 1.68 10.46 -14.26
CA THR A 246 2.99 11.10 -14.06
C THR A 246 3.01 11.80 -12.70
N LEU A 247 4.11 11.63 -11.96
CA LEU A 247 4.54 12.47 -10.84
C LEU A 247 5.42 13.61 -11.38
N ASP A 248 5.27 14.81 -10.83
CA ASP A 248 6.19 15.93 -11.09
C ASP A 248 7.02 16.14 -9.82
N ALA A 249 8.34 16.02 -9.93
CA ALA A 249 9.29 16.19 -8.84
C ALA A 249 9.94 17.57 -8.91
N ASP A 250 10.04 18.25 -7.78
CA ASP A 250 10.56 19.61 -7.70
C ASP A 250 12.10 19.68 -7.78
N GLU A 251 12.67 20.89 -7.65
CA GLU A 251 14.12 21.10 -7.65
C GLU A 251 14.86 20.42 -6.48
N ASN A 252 14.14 20.02 -5.43
CA ASN A 252 14.67 19.27 -4.28
C ASN A 252 14.53 17.75 -4.45
N GLY A 253 13.86 17.28 -5.51
CA GLY A 253 13.54 15.89 -5.73
C GLY A 253 12.35 15.38 -4.89
N GLU A 254 11.50 16.28 -4.37
CA GLU A 254 10.25 15.95 -3.70
C GLU A 254 9.09 15.89 -4.70
N ALA A 255 8.22 14.87 -4.57
CA ALA A 255 7.00 14.77 -5.37
C ALA A 255 5.81 14.40 -4.47
N PHE A 256 4.67 15.07 -4.71
CA PHE A 256 3.43 14.86 -3.97
C PHE A 256 2.25 14.59 -4.92
N PHE A 257 1.44 13.60 -4.61
CA PHE A 257 0.25 13.23 -5.38
C PHE A 257 -0.93 12.98 -4.44
N SER A 258 -2.12 13.44 -4.82
CA SER A 258 -3.36 13.17 -4.07
C SER A 258 -4.55 13.26 -5.02
N ASP A 259 -5.14 12.11 -5.37
CA ASP A 259 -6.27 12.01 -6.30
C ASP A 259 -7.07 10.72 -6.05
N VAL A 260 -8.03 10.41 -6.92
CA VAL A 260 -8.80 9.16 -6.93
C VAL A 260 -8.61 8.36 -8.21
N LYS A 261 -8.74 7.03 -8.11
CA LYS A 261 -8.76 6.13 -9.27
C LYS A 261 -10.09 5.37 -9.31
N LEU A 262 -10.82 5.58 -10.41
CA LEU A 262 -12.03 4.83 -10.75
C LEU A 262 -11.71 3.37 -11.08
N MET A 263 -12.66 2.47 -10.78
CA MET A 263 -12.58 1.02 -10.95
C MET A 263 -11.43 0.34 -10.18
N LEU A 264 -10.79 1.04 -9.23
CA LEU A 264 -9.68 0.50 -8.45
C LEU A 264 -10.16 0.01 -7.09
N ARG A 265 -9.91 -1.27 -6.79
CA ARG A 265 -10.24 -1.89 -5.50
C ARG A 265 -8.97 -2.25 -4.75
N VAL A 266 -8.80 -1.73 -3.53
CA VAL A 266 -7.64 -1.93 -2.66
C VAL A 266 -7.35 -3.41 -2.42
N ALA A 267 -8.39 -4.23 -2.31
CA ALA A 267 -8.28 -5.69 -2.18
C ALA A 267 -7.56 -6.36 -3.36
N ASP A 268 -7.70 -5.85 -4.59
CA ASP A 268 -7.04 -6.39 -5.79
C ASP A 268 -5.57 -5.99 -5.89
N LEU A 269 -5.10 -5.05 -5.06
CA LEU A 269 -3.74 -4.49 -5.09
C LEU A 269 -2.79 -5.20 -4.12
N ILE A 270 -3.32 -5.91 -3.12
CA ILE A 270 -2.51 -6.52 -2.06
C ILE A 270 -1.55 -7.56 -2.64
N GLY A 271 -0.24 -7.40 -2.39
CA GLY A 271 0.80 -8.28 -2.93
C GLY A 271 1.23 -7.96 -4.37
N ARG A 272 0.72 -6.87 -4.97
CA ARG A 272 1.28 -6.23 -6.17
C ARG A 272 2.36 -5.22 -5.78
N SER A 273 2.89 -4.46 -6.72
CA SER A 273 3.85 -3.38 -6.45
C SER A 273 3.45 -2.05 -7.08
N ILE A 274 3.93 -0.96 -6.50
CA ILE A 274 4.12 0.30 -7.24
C ILE A 274 5.51 0.26 -7.86
N ALA A 275 5.62 0.68 -9.12
CA ALA A 275 6.88 0.98 -9.80
C ALA A 275 6.93 2.47 -10.16
N VAL A 276 8.11 3.08 -10.03
CA VAL A 276 8.41 4.45 -10.46
C VAL A 276 9.47 4.38 -11.55
N TYR A 277 9.36 5.22 -12.57
CA TYR A 277 10.15 5.18 -13.82
C TYR A 277 11.04 6.43 -13.93
N GLY A 278 12.13 6.34 -14.69
CA GLY A 278 13.12 7.43 -14.80
C GLY A 278 12.67 8.65 -15.60
N THR A 279 11.59 8.53 -16.38
CA THR A 279 10.96 9.60 -17.16
C THR A 279 9.44 9.35 -17.21
N GLU A 280 8.65 10.15 -17.94
CA GLU A 280 7.23 9.83 -18.22
C GLU A 280 7.02 8.48 -18.94
N ASP A 281 8.03 7.97 -19.67
CA ASP A 281 7.91 6.70 -20.38
C ASP A 281 8.00 5.50 -19.43
N LYS A 282 7.06 4.56 -19.62
CA LYS A 282 6.93 3.31 -18.86
C LYS A 282 7.44 2.09 -19.64
N SER A 283 8.15 2.29 -20.75
CA SER A 283 8.78 1.24 -21.55
C SER A 283 10.01 0.61 -20.88
N ASP A 284 10.76 1.40 -20.11
CA ASP A 284 11.87 0.94 -19.27
C ASP A 284 11.41 0.07 -18.08
N PRO A 285 12.28 -0.73 -17.45
CA PRO A 285 11.89 -1.62 -16.35
C PRO A 285 11.46 -0.93 -15.03
N GLY A 286 11.53 0.41 -14.94
CA GLY A 286 11.39 1.18 -13.72
C GLY A 286 12.71 1.35 -12.94
N ILE A 287 12.85 2.45 -12.20
CA ILE A 287 14.03 2.79 -11.39
C ILE A 287 13.92 2.27 -9.94
N THR A 288 12.71 2.18 -9.39
CA THR A 288 12.45 1.61 -8.06
C THR A 288 11.04 1.04 -7.96
N ALA A 289 10.83 0.08 -7.05
CA ALA A 289 9.52 -0.51 -6.80
C ALA A 289 9.35 -0.96 -5.34
N ALA A 290 8.11 -0.91 -4.85
CA ALA A 290 7.73 -1.31 -3.49
C ALA A 290 6.43 -2.13 -3.49
N VAL A 291 6.35 -3.17 -2.66
CA VAL A 291 5.16 -4.03 -2.54
C VAL A 291 4.03 -3.29 -1.83
N ILE A 292 2.81 -3.43 -2.37
CA ILE A 292 1.57 -2.93 -1.76
C ILE A 292 1.13 -3.93 -0.67
N ALA A 293 1.43 -3.57 0.57
CA ALA A 293 1.02 -4.30 1.77
C ALA A 293 -0.35 -3.82 2.27
N ARG A 294 -1.03 -4.64 3.09
CA ARG A 294 -2.23 -4.21 3.81
C ARG A 294 -1.86 -3.10 4.81
N SER A 295 -2.70 -2.08 4.89
CA SER A 295 -2.69 -1.10 5.99
C SER A 295 -3.93 -1.33 6.83
N ALA A 296 -3.88 -0.92 8.10
CA ALA A 296 -5.04 -0.95 8.98
C ALA A 296 -6.09 0.07 8.55
N GLY A 297 -7.36 -0.30 8.72
CA GLY A 297 -8.51 0.59 8.73
C GLY A 297 -8.64 1.37 10.04
N VAL A 298 -9.59 2.31 10.07
CA VAL A 298 -9.95 3.01 11.31
C VAL A 298 -10.55 2.02 12.29
N GLY A 299 -10.06 2.00 13.54
CA GLY A 299 -10.47 1.03 14.55
C GLY A 299 -9.61 -0.23 14.64
N GLU A 300 -8.80 -0.55 13.63
CA GLU A 300 -8.11 -1.85 13.54
C GLU A 300 -6.74 -1.90 14.25
N ASN A 301 -6.13 -0.75 14.58
CA ASN A 301 -4.72 -0.71 14.98
C ASN A 301 -4.44 0.28 16.14
N TYR A 302 -4.50 -0.25 17.36
CA TYR A 302 -4.03 0.43 18.58
C TYR A 302 -2.69 -0.15 19.09
N LYS A 303 -1.83 -0.66 18.20
CA LYS A 303 -0.56 -1.27 18.60
C LYS A 303 0.42 -0.23 19.14
N ARG A 304 0.54 -0.22 20.47
CA ARG A 304 1.35 0.74 21.23
C ARG A 304 2.85 0.37 21.33
N ILE A 305 3.19 -0.88 21.61
CA ILE A 305 4.58 -1.32 21.84
C ILE A 305 5.01 -2.34 20.77
N CYS A 306 6.25 -2.26 20.31
CA CYS A 306 6.88 -3.27 19.49
C CYS A 306 7.58 -4.31 20.38
N THR A 307 7.21 -5.59 20.26
CA THR A 307 7.73 -6.67 21.12
C THR A 307 9.13 -7.16 20.69
N CYS A 308 9.59 -6.80 19.49
CA CYS A 308 10.88 -7.27 18.96
C CYS A 308 12.09 -6.61 19.62
N ASP A 309 11.93 -5.35 20.03
CA ASP A 309 12.94 -4.42 20.51
C ASP A 309 12.51 -3.66 21.77
N GLY A 310 11.22 -3.73 22.13
CA GLY A 310 10.61 -2.96 23.22
C GLY A 310 10.20 -1.54 22.81
N THR A 311 10.42 -1.14 21.54
CA THR A 311 10.28 0.24 21.11
C THR A 311 8.82 0.71 21.16
N THR A 312 8.63 1.86 21.80
CA THR A 312 7.40 2.64 21.79
C THR A 312 7.08 3.12 20.36
N ILE A 313 5.99 2.63 19.76
CA ILE A 313 5.69 2.81 18.32
C ILE A 313 5.33 4.25 17.94
N TRP A 314 5.04 5.12 18.91
CA TRP A 314 4.85 6.57 18.71
C TRP A 314 6.09 7.41 19.06
N GLU A 315 7.12 6.81 19.66
CA GLU A 315 8.40 7.51 19.87
C GLU A 315 9.35 7.25 18.70
N SER A 316 9.28 6.07 18.07
CA SER A 316 10.07 5.68 16.90
C SER A 316 10.00 6.70 15.77
N SER A 317 11.16 7.17 15.36
CA SER A 317 11.45 8.13 14.29
C SER A 317 12.12 7.43 13.10
N ASN A 318 12.28 8.13 11.97
CA ASN A 318 12.99 7.58 10.80
C ASN A 318 14.44 7.17 11.12
N THR A 319 15.08 7.79 12.12
CA THR A 319 16.43 7.43 12.57
C THR A 319 16.50 6.17 13.43
N ASP A 320 15.37 5.65 13.94
CA ASP A 320 15.36 4.41 14.73
C ASP A 320 15.27 3.15 13.84
N PHE A 321 14.85 3.30 12.58
CA PHE A 321 14.79 2.23 11.58
C PHE A 321 16.13 1.99 10.87
N VAL A 322 17.23 1.96 11.63
CA VAL A 322 18.55 1.62 11.07
C VAL A 322 18.54 0.16 10.62
N THR A 323 18.75 -0.10 9.33
CA THR A 323 19.09 -1.43 8.83
C THR A 323 20.37 -1.90 9.50
N SER A 324 20.23 -2.83 10.45
CA SER A 324 21.36 -3.55 11.03
C SER A 324 22.13 -4.23 9.91
N LYS A 325 23.43 -3.89 9.77
CA LYS A 325 24.33 -4.58 8.85
C LYS A 325 24.63 -5.97 9.41
N VAL A 326 23.97 -6.97 8.84
CA VAL A 326 24.23 -8.40 9.02
C VAL A 326 25.27 -8.84 7.99
#